data_AF-A0A162AVP1-F1
#
_entry.id   AF-A0A162AVP1-F1
#
_cell.length_a   1.000
_cell.length_b   1.000
_cell.length_c   1.000
_cell.angle_alpha   90.00
_cell.angle_beta   90.00
_cell.angle_gamma   90.00
#
_symmetry.space_group_name_H-M   'P 1'
#
loop_
_entity.id
_entity.type
_entity.pdbx_description
1 polymer ?
#
loop_
_entity_poly.entity_id
_entity_poly.type
_entity_poly.pdbx_seq_one_letter_code
_entity_poly.pdbx_strand_id
1 'polypeptide(L)'
;MYCINKRVIAVLGLLLSCFIGAQTASAAMAQPLSQVKVLKVESPGCGFENIADGQAQTRCDHKGPNIKVYVLEVGYGRAAHVALDGFEVNGTRTPVCAFDTGNLTECSAGKKTVGYLYIFNLAGKQDGTFTFSNTSINAPGNTLSTQLYIK
;
A
#
# COMPACT_ATOMS: atom_id res chain seq x y z
N MET A 1 -43.51 0.13 62.78
CA MET A 1 -42.59 -1.00 62.49
C MET A 1 -42.92 -1.52 61.11
N TYR A 2 -42.08 -1.24 60.11
CA TYR A 2 -42.26 -1.74 58.75
C TYR A 2 -41.14 -2.76 58.48
N CYS A 3 -41.50 -4.04 58.37
CA CYS A 3 -40.54 -5.11 58.12
C CYS A 3 -40.12 -5.09 56.65
N ILE A 4 -38.97 -4.49 56.36
CA ILE A 4 -38.32 -4.62 55.05
C ILE A 4 -37.77 -6.05 54.91
N ASN A 5 -38.26 -6.73 53.87
CA ASN A 5 -37.91 -8.11 53.58
C ASN A 5 -36.48 -8.17 53.02
N LYS A 6 -35.55 -8.72 53.81
CA LYS A 6 -34.08 -8.71 53.59
C LYS A 6 -33.60 -9.40 52.30
N ARG A 7 -34.52 -9.99 51.52
CA ARG A 7 -34.23 -10.71 50.26
C ARG A 7 -34.28 -9.84 49.01
N VAL A 8 -34.86 -8.64 49.08
CA VAL A 8 -35.00 -7.76 47.90
C VAL A 8 -33.71 -6.96 47.62
N ILE A 9 -32.83 -6.81 48.61
CA ILE A 9 -31.57 -6.04 48.45
C ILE A 9 -30.49 -6.84 47.70
N ALA A 10 -30.62 -8.16 47.56
CA ALA A 10 -29.60 -9.00 46.94
C ALA A 10 -29.69 -9.10 45.40
N VAL A 11 -30.78 -8.64 44.77
CA VAL A 11 -30.99 -8.76 43.32
C VAL A 11 -30.71 -7.45 42.57
N LEU A 12 -30.68 -6.32 43.26
CA LEU A 12 -30.40 -5.01 42.63
C LEU A 12 -28.89 -4.69 42.46
N GLY A 13 -28.00 -5.49 43.06
CA GLY A 13 -26.55 -5.25 43.04
C GLY A 13 -25.80 -5.86 41.85
N LEU A 14 -26.46 -6.70 41.03
CA LEU A 14 -25.79 -7.48 39.97
C LEU A 14 -26.04 -6.98 38.54
N LEU A 15 -26.75 -5.85 38.37
CA LEU A 15 -27.11 -5.32 37.04
C LEU A 15 -26.31 -4.08 36.63
N LEU A 16 -25.35 -3.64 37.45
CA LEU A 16 -24.61 -2.39 37.25
C LEU A 16 -23.11 -2.57 36.95
N SER A 17 -22.72 -3.66 36.29
CA SER A 17 -21.30 -3.94 35.97
C SER A 17 -21.00 -4.23 34.49
N CYS A 18 -21.96 -4.07 33.58
CA CYS A 18 -21.76 -4.42 32.15
C CYS A 18 -21.39 -3.25 31.23
N PHE A 19 -21.03 -2.07 31.74
CA PHE A 19 -20.57 -0.94 30.92
C PHE A 19 -19.06 -0.74 30.95
N ILE A 20 -18.29 -1.84 31.00
CA ILE A 20 -16.83 -1.77 30.78
C ILE A 20 -16.60 -1.66 29.26
N GLY A 21 -16.50 -0.42 28.81
CA GLY A 21 -15.71 0.05 27.67
C GLY A 21 -15.78 -0.78 26.40
N ALA A 22 -16.78 -0.52 25.55
CA ALA A 22 -16.58 -0.72 24.12
C ALA A 22 -15.49 0.26 23.67
N GLN A 23 -14.25 -0.20 23.56
CA GLN A 23 -13.21 0.54 22.86
C GLN A 23 -13.70 0.72 21.43
N THR A 24 -14.17 1.92 21.09
CA THR A 24 -14.52 2.27 19.72
C THR A 24 -13.22 2.32 18.92
N ALA A 25 -12.77 1.18 18.42
CA ALA A 25 -11.72 1.11 17.41
C ALA A 25 -12.28 1.77 16.14
N SER A 26 -11.95 3.05 15.95
CA SER A 26 -12.25 3.76 14.71
C SER A 26 -11.24 3.30 13.66
N ALA A 27 -11.69 2.46 12.72
CA ALA A 27 -10.91 2.18 11.53
C ALA A 27 -10.91 3.44 10.66
N ALA A 28 -9.74 4.06 10.46
CA ALA A 28 -9.62 5.16 9.54
C ALA A 28 -9.90 4.65 8.11
N MET A 29 -10.77 5.34 7.38
CA MET A 29 -11.10 4.97 6.00
C MET A 29 -9.82 4.90 5.15
N ALA A 30 -9.71 3.83 4.35
CA ALA A 30 -8.69 3.70 3.31
C ALA A 30 -8.83 4.88 2.34
N GLN A 31 -7.73 5.55 2.00
CA GLN A 31 -7.76 6.64 1.04
C GLN A 31 -7.95 6.08 -0.39
N PRO A 32 -8.71 6.77 -1.27
CA PRO A 32 -8.83 6.35 -2.66
C PRO A 32 -7.46 6.31 -3.33
N LEU A 33 -7.28 5.41 -4.30
CA LEU A 33 -6.07 5.36 -5.10
C LEU A 33 -5.87 6.72 -5.82
N SER A 34 -4.77 7.40 -5.51
CA SER A 34 -4.50 8.77 -5.99
C SER A 34 -3.26 8.86 -6.87
N GLN A 35 -2.34 7.91 -6.76
CA GLN A 35 -1.12 7.91 -7.57
C GLN A 35 -0.57 6.50 -7.76
N VAL A 36 -0.07 6.23 -8.96
CA VAL A 36 0.83 5.12 -9.27
C VAL A 36 2.00 5.67 -10.09
N LYS A 37 3.24 5.36 -9.72
CA LYS A 37 4.43 5.89 -10.40
C LYS A 37 5.61 4.94 -10.28
N VAL A 38 6.37 4.78 -11.36
CA VAL A 38 7.70 4.17 -11.29
C VAL A 38 8.67 5.16 -10.63
N LEU A 39 9.26 4.76 -9.49
CA LEU A 39 10.21 5.59 -8.75
C LEU A 39 11.63 5.45 -9.30
N LYS A 40 12.05 4.21 -9.51
CA LYS A 40 13.43 3.88 -9.90
C LYS A 40 13.53 2.51 -10.55
N VAL A 41 14.59 2.32 -11.32
CA VAL A 41 15.02 1.03 -11.85
C VAL A 41 16.41 0.72 -11.30
N GLU A 42 16.63 -0.52 -10.87
CA GLU A 42 17.92 -1.01 -10.36
C GLU A 42 18.45 -2.11 -11.27
N SER A 43 19.71 -2.05 -11.67
CA SER A 43 20.40 -3.18 -12.31
C SER A 43 21.90 -3.18 -12.00
N PRO A 44 22.61 -4.31 -12.16
CA PRO A 44 24.07 -4.34 -12.07
C PRO A 44 24.76 -3.41 -13.07
N GLY A 45 24.21 -3.26 -14.28
CA GLY A 45 24.82 -2.46 -15.35
C GLY A 45 24.73 -0.94 -15.17
N CYS A 46 23.75 -0.43 -14.41
CA CYS A 46 23.57 1.02 -14.20
C CYS A 46 23.45 1.42 -12.70
N GLY A 47 23.35 0.46 -11.78
CA GLY A 47 22.99 0.76 -10.40
C GLY A 47 21.53 1.25 -10.33
N PHE A 48 21.29 2.31 -9.56
CA PHE A 48 19.97 2.92 -9.43
C PHE A 48 19.79 4.11 -10.38
N GLU A 49 18.75 4.04 -11.21
CA GLU A 49 18.24 5.19 -11.95
C GLU A 49 16.92 5.66 -11.33
N ASN A 50 16.84 6.93 -10.91
CA ASN A 50 15.57 7.54 -10.50
C ASN A 50 14.76 7.97 -11.74
N ILE A 51 13.46 7.70 -11.73
CA ILE A 51 12.55 8.01 -12.84
C ILE A 51 11.79 9.30 -12.51
N ALA A 52 12.01 10.32 -13.35
CA ALA A 52 11.32 11.60 -13.24
C ALA A 52 9.83 11.48 -13.61
N ASP A 53 9.00 12.41 -13.16
CA ASP A 53 7.60 12.48 -13.61
C ASP A 53 7.53 12.65 -15.12
N GLY A 54 6.69 11.84 -15.77
CA GLY A 54 6.53 11.85 -17.23
C GLY A 54 7.69 11.25 -18.03
N GLN A 55 8.73 10.71 -17.37
CA GLN A 55 9.82 10.03 -18.08
C GLN A 55 9.30 8.72 -18.71
N ALA A 56 9.29 8.68 -20.05
CA ALA A 56 8.76 7.55 -20.81
C ALA A 56 9.75 6.40 -20.97
N GLN A 57 11.06 6.65 -20.78
CA GLN A 57 12.11 5.63 -20.92
C GLN A 57 13.25 5.84 -19.92
N THR A 58 13.93 4.76 -19.53
CA THR A 58 15.21 4.81 -18.80
C THR A 58 16.29 5.51 -19.63
N ARG A 59 17.22 6.18 -18.96
CA ARG A 59 18.37 6.88 -19.58
C ARG A 59 19.55 5.94 -19.73
N CYS A 60 19.76 5.10 -18.72
CA CYS A 60 20.73 4.02 -18.75
C CYS A 60 20.26 2.84 -19.60
N ASP A 61 21.22 2.06 -20.07
CA ASP A 61 20.97 0.70 -20.55
C ASP A 61 21.12 -0.26 -19.36
N HIS A 62 19.99 -0.67 -18.79
CA HIS A 62 19.93 -1.60 -17.67
C HIS A 62 20.24 -3.02 -18.14
N LYS A 63 21.43 -3.51 -17.80
CA LYS A 63 21.85 -4.89 -18.09
C LYS A 63 22.22 -5.66 -16.85
N GLY A 64 22.21 -6.99 -16.98
CA GLY A 64 22.61 -7.94 -15.96
C GLY A 64 21.43 -8.67 -15.31
N PRO A 65 21.73 -9.59 -14.37
CA PRO A 65 20.70 -10.32 -13.65
C PRO A 65 19.92 -9.41 -12.69
N ASN A 66 18.71 -9.84 -12.32
CA ASN A 66 17.90 -9.22 -11.26
C ASN A 66 17.63 -7.72 -11.46
N ILE A 67 17.28 -7.31 -12.68
CA ILE A 67 16.78 -5.95 -12.92
C ILE A 67 15.48 -5.78 -12.13
N LYS A 68 15.41 -4.73 -11.30
CA LYS A 68 14.24 -4.44 -10.46
C LYS A 68 13.58 -3.12 -10.83
N VAL A 69 12.26 -3.12 -10.79
CA VAL A 69 11.43 -1.92 -10.98
C VAL A 69 10.70 -1.62 -9.69
N TYR A 70 10.84 -0.38 -9.21
CA TYR A 70 10.22 0.09 -7.98
C TYR A 70 9.02 0.98 -8.33
N VAL A 71 7.82 0.60 -7.89
CA VAL A 71 6.59 1.34 -8.14
C VAL A 71 5.99 1.81 -6.83
N LEU A 72 5.68 3.09 -6.74
CA LEU A 72 4.92 3.67 -5.64
C LEU A 72 3.43 3.68 -5.98
N GLU A 73 2.63 3.14 -5.07
CA GLU A 73 1.18 3.30 -5.01
C GLU A 73 0.84 4.19 -3.80
N VAL A 74 0.07 5.26 -4.02
CA VAL A 74 -0.49 6.11 -2.95
C VAL A 74 -2.01 5.99 -2.97
N GLY A 75 -2.58 5.76 -1.80
CA GLY A 75 -3.95 5.29 -1.66
C GLY A 75 -4.04 3.77 -1.78
N TYR A 76 -5.28 3.26 -1.89
CA TYR A 76 -5.54 1.83 -1.84
C TYR A 76 -6.19 1.35 -3.15
N GLY A 77 -5.46 0.54 -3.91
CA GLY A 77 -6.01 -0.21 -5.03
C GLY A 77 -6.45 -1.63 -4.67
N ARG A 78 -7.31 -2.23 -5.49
CA ARG A 78 -7.89 -3.56 -5.26
C ARG A 78 -7.22 -4.69 -6.05
N ALA A 79 -6.69 -4.41 -7.25
CA ALA A 79 -6.16 -5.41 -8.17
C ALA A 79 -5.07 -4.77 -9.04
N ALA A 80 -3.81 -4.98 -8.65
CA ALA A 80 -2.67 -4.52 -9.43
C ALA A 80 -2.43 -5.48 -10.61
N HIS A 81 -2.37 -4.94 -11.82
CA HIS A 81 -1.97 -5.63 -13.04
C HIS A 81 -0.61 -5.11 -13.48
N VAL A 82 0.35 -6.02 -13.63
CA VAL A 82 1.75 -5.66 -13.86
C VAL A 82 2.35 -6.56 -14.92
N ALA A 83 2.98 -5.96 -15.92
CA ALA A 83 3.55 -6.71 -17.03
C ALA A 83 4.84 -6.08 -17.57
N LEU A 84 5.63 -6.90 -18.23
CA LEU A 84 6.72 -6.50 -19.11
C LEU A 84 6.40 -7.05 -20.51
N ASP A 85 6.23 -6.16 -21.48
CA ASP A 85 5.81 -6.51 -22.86
C ASP A 85 4.55 -7.38 -22.92
N GLY A 86 3.62 -7.16 -21.98
CA GLY A 86 2.36 -7.91 -21.87
C GLY A 86 2.44 -9.24 -21.12
N PHE A 87 3.63 -9.66 -20.68
CA PHE A 87 3.80 -10.84 -19.83
C PHE A 87 3.83 -10.45 -18.36
N GLU A 88 3.09 -11.17 -17.51
CA GLU A 88 3.05 -10.90 -16.08
C GLU A 88 4.43 -10.99 -15.43
N VAL A 89 4.70 -10.05 -14.53
CA VAL A 89 5.95 -10.02 -13.74
C VAL A 89 5.66 -10.21 -12.26
N ASN A 90 6.51 -11.00 -11.61
CA ASN A 90 6.41 -11.22 -10.18
C ASN A 90 7.05 -10.09 -9.40
N GLY A 91 6.44 -9.77 -8.25
CA GLY A 91 6.97 -8.76 -7.35
C GLY A 91 6.51 -8.96 -5.92
N THR A 92 7.05 -8.12 -5.06
CA THR A 92 6.67 -8.00 -3.65
C THR A 92 6.08 -6.62 -3.41
N ARG A 93 5.29 -6.48 -2.33
CA ARG A 93 4.77 -5.19 -1.88
C ARG A 93 5.00 -5.01 -0.39
N THR A 94 5.38 -3.79 -0.01
CA THR A 94 5.58 -3.40 1.39
C THR A 94 4.74 -2.16 1.68
N PRO A 95 4.03 -2.09 2.82
CA PRO A 95 3.24 -0.92 3.16
C PRO A 95 4.14 0.31 3.38
N VAL A 96 3.71 1.46 2.84
CA VAL A 96 4.34 2.76 3.11
C VAL A 96 3.43 3.62 3.98
N CYS A 97 4.06 4.38 4.86
CA CYS A 97 3.42 5.27 5.82
C CYS A 97 3.83 6.71 5.51
N ALA A 98 2.89 7.64 5.64
CA ALA A 98 3.21 9.06 5.69
C ALA A 98 3.64 9.41 7.11
N PHE A 99 4.81 10.03 7.25
CA PHE A 99 5.14 10.79 8.45
C PHE A 99 4.68 12.24 8.27
N ASP A 100 4.57 12.99 9.37
CA ASP A 100 4.02 14.37 9.41
C ASP A 100 4.75 15.36 8.48
N THR A 101 5.89 14.96 7.91
CA THR A 101 6.70 15.71 6.94
C THR A 101 6.35 15.46 5.46
N GLY A 102 5.41 14.55 5.17
CA GLY A 102 4.97 14.23 3.80
C GLY A 102 5.86 13.23 3.06
N ASN A 103 7.01 12.84 3.62
CA ASN A 103 7.87 11.80 3.05
C ASN A 103 7.28 10.40 3.32
N LEU A 104 7.24 9.58 2.28
CA LEU A 104 6.80 8.19 2.37
C LEU A 104 7.97 7.30 2.75
N THR A 105 7.83 6.57 3.85
CA THR A 105 8.82 5.59 4.30
C THR A 105 8.16 4.26 4.61
N GLU A 106 8.97 3.24 4.86
CA GLU A 106 8.47 1.96 5.37
C GLU A 106 7.71 2.17 6.69
N CYS A 107 6.61 1.44 6.85
CA CYS A 107 5.76 1.54 8.03
C CYS A 107 6.41 0.87 9.26
N SER A 108 6.48 1.60 10.37
CA SER A 108 6.70 1.02 11.70
C SER A 108 5.38 0.55 12.32
N ALA A 109 5.45 -0.35 13.31
CA ALA A 109 4.27 -0.85 14.01
C ALA A 109 3.42 0.30 14.58
N GLY A 110 2.10 0.23 14.38
CA GLY A 110 1.13 1.23 14.87
C GLY A 110 1.01 2.49 14.00
N LYS A 111 1.75 2.61 12.89
CA LYS A 111 1.58 3.70 11.92
C LYS A 111 0.52 3.36 10.86
N LYS A 112 -0.16 4.40 10.38
CA LYS A 112 -1.21 4.26 9.36
C LYS A 112 -0.57 4.11 7.98
N THR A 113 -0.83 2.99 7.32
CA THR A 113 -0.47 2.78 5.92
C THR A 113 -1.23 3.78 5.04
N VAL A 114 -0.53 4.36 4.07
CA VAL A 114 -1.08 5.31 3.10
C VAL A 114 -0.91 4.85 1.66
N GLY A 115 -0.24 3.71 1.45
CA GLY A 115 0.03 3.14 0.14
C GLY A 115 0.98 1.96 0.22
N TYR A 116 1.56 1.58 -0.92
CA TYR A 116 2.50 0.46 -1.02
C TYR A 116 3.69 0.79 -1.92
N LEU A 117 4.85 0.29 -1.55
CA LEU A 117 6.00 0.21 -2.43
C LEU A 117 6.04 -1.21 -3.02
N TYR A 118 6.01 -1.30 -4.33
CA TYR A 118 6.17 -2.54 -5.06
C TYR A 118 7.61 -2.67 -5.60
N ILE A 119 8.11 -3.89 -5.59
CA ILE A 119 9.41 -4.25 -6.17
C ILE A 119 9.21 -5.45 -7.08
N PHE A 120 9.35 -5.25 -8.39
CA PHE A 120 9.23 -6.29 -9.41
C PHE A 120 10.60 -6.71 -9.90
N ASN A 121 10.80 -8.00 -10.16
CA ASN A 121 12.00 -8.52 -10.83
C ASN A 121 11.65 -8.88 -12.28
N LEU A 122 12.42 -8.39 -13.24
CA LEU A 122 12.19 -8.64 -14.67
C LEU A 122 12.55 -10.06 -15.15
N ALA A 123 12.81 -10.98 -14.23
CA ALA A 123 13.00 -12.42 -14.50
C ALA A 123 14.06 -12.70 -15.58
N GLY A 124 15.14 -11.92 -15.60
CA GLY A 124 16.26 -12.07 -16.54
C GLY A 124 16.08 -11.34 -17.88
N LYS A 125 14.92 -10.72 -18.13
CA LYS A 125 14.74 -9.82 -19.29
C LYS A 125 15.62 -8.58 -19.13
N GLN A 126 16.15 -8.10 -20.25
CA GLN A 126 17.19 -7.08 -20.31
C GLN A 126 16.70 -5.73 -20.82
N ASP A 127 15.46 -5.68 -21.30
CA ASP A 127 14.76 -4.53 -21.84
C ASP A 127 13.27 -4.89 -21.96
N GLY A 128 12.44 -3.88 -22.23
CA GLY A 128 11.02 -4.04 -22.48
C GLY A 128 10.17 -2.92 -21.91
N THR A 129 8.89 -2.94 -22.26
CA THR A 129 7.90 -1.96 -21.78
C THR A 129 7.24 -2.47 -20.52
N PHE A 130 7.62 -1.89 -19.39
CA PHE A 130 7.00 -2.16 -18.10
C PHE A 130 5.68 -1.39 -17.99
N THR A 131 4.63 -2.07 -17.55
CA THR A 131 3.33 -1.45 -17.26
C THR A 131 2.86 -1.84 -15.87
N PHE A 132 2.25 -0.89 -15.18
CA PHE A 132 1.55 -1.11 -13.92
C PHE A 132 0.21 -0.39 -13.99
N SER A 133 -0.86 -1.06 -13.60
CA SER A 133 -2.17 -0.42 -13.37
C SER A 133 -2.83 -0.99 -12.14
N ASN A 134 -3.64 -0.17 -11.46
CA ASN A 134 -4.46 -0.63 -10.35
C ASN A 134 -5.76 0.19 -10.32
N THR A 135 -6.82 -0.41 -9.80
CA THR A 135 -8.12 0.23 -9.65
C THR A 135 -8.40 0.55 -8.19
N SER A 136 -8.83 1.79 -7.91
CA SER A 136 -9.23 2.24 -6.57
C SER A 136 -10.23 1.27 -5.92
N ILE A 137 -10.04 0.98 -4.64
CA ILE A 137 -11.03 0.25 -3.82
C ILE A 137 -12.24 1.12 -3.50
N ASN A 138 -12.05 2.43 -3.42
CA ASN A 138 -13.13 3.39 -3.15
C ASN A 138 -13.81 3.84 -4.45
N ALA A 139 -15.11 4.13 -4.36
CA ALA A 139 -15.88 4.77 -5.42
C ALA A 139 -15.21 6.08 -5.90
N PRO A 140 -15.25 6.40 -7.19
CA PRO A 140 -15.95 5.69 -8.27
C PRO A 140 -15.19 4.47 -8.85
N GLY A 141 -14.08 4.05 -8.24
CA GLY A 141 -13.30 2.92 -8.74
C GLY A 141 -12.45 3.27 -9.96
N ASN A 142 -11.83 4.46 -9.97
CA ASN A 142 -10.92 4.88 -11.04
C ASN A 142 -9.71 3.95 -11.13
N THR A 143 -9.29 3.65 -12.36
CA THR A 143 -8.05 2.94 -12.64
C THR A 143 -6.96 3.94 -12.95
N LEU A 144 -5.83 3.82 -12.26
CA LEU A 144 -4.60 4.57 -12.57
C LEU A 144 -3.57 3.61 -13.18
N SER A 145 -2.74 4.13 -14.07
CA SER A 145 -1.68 3.37 -14.70
C SER A 145 -0.40 4.19 -14.88
N THR A 146 0.72 3.48 -15.02
CA THR A 146 2.02 4.04 -15.39
C THR A 146 2.75 3.05 -16.30
N GLN A 147 3.63 3.58 -17.14
CA GLN A 147 4.40 2.82 -18.12
C GLN A 147 5.81 3.40 -18.21
N LEU A 148 6.79 2.53 -18.41
CA LEU A 148 8.19 2.91 -18.61
C LEU A 148 8.85 1.94 -19.58
N TYR A 149 9.51 2.45 -20.61
CA TYR A 149 10.41 1.64 -21.43
C TYR A 149 11.77 1.49 -20.75
N ILE A 150 12.18 0.26 -20.52
CA ILE A 150 13.47 -0.10 -19.93
C ILE A 150 14.35 -0.59 -21.08
N LYS A 151 15.51 0.04 -21.28
CA LYS A 151 16.48 -0.35 -22.33
C LYS A 151 17.72 -0.97 -21.70
#